data_AF-A0A7K4D6Y7-F1
#
_entry.id   AF-A0A7K4D6Y7-F1
#
_cell.length_a   1.000
_cell.length_b   1.000
_cell.length_c   1.000
_cell.angle_alpha   90.00
_cell.angle_beta   90.00
_cell.angle_gamma   90.00
#
_symmetry.space_group_name_H-M   'P 1'
#
loop_
_entity.id
_entity.type
_entity.pdbx_description
1 polymer ?
#
loop_
_entity_poly.entity_id
_entity_poly.type
_entity_poly.pdbx_seq_one_letter_code
_entity_poly.pdbx_strand_id
1 'polypeptide(L)'
;MGQGFAIKGNESHALFVSVQKVRDVEPMIIRNLMNTNKSIEELKEAISEQKANVTYAGDIKISEHLYKLENININQSETGICIDADLIDSPHANENRISIVGCIVLIALYEGISETCKGELTINANGFSGVYKILLSKPEHNNPA
;
A
#
# COMPACT_ATOMS: atom_id res chain seq x y z
N MET A 1 1.19 -6.99 0.67
CA MET A 1 2.64 -6.83 0.46
C MET A 1 3.02 -7.49 -0.84
N GLY A 2 3.67 -6.78 -1.77
CA GLY A 2 4.19 -7.32 -3.02
C GLY A 2 5.69 -7.09 -3.12
N GLN A 3 6.40 -8.01 -3.77
CA GLN A 3 7.86 -7.94 -3.97
C GLN A 3 8.20 -8.13 -5.44
N GLY A 4 9.27 -7.51 -5.92
CA GLY A 4 9.70 -7.65 -7.31
C GLY A 4 10.78 -6.64 -7.69
N PHE A 5 10.63 -6.01 -8.85
CA PHE A 5 11.68 -5.18 -9.45
C PHE A 5 11.15 -3.89 -10.09
N ALA A 6 11.94 -2.82 -9.95
CA ALA A 6 11.83 -1.58 -10.72
C ALA A 6 12.93 -1.56 -11.79
N ILE A 7 12.54 -1.45 -13.07
CA ILE A 7 13.41 -1.67 -14.23
C ILE A 7 13.43 -0.43 -15.12
N LYS A 8 14.62 0.05 -15.48
CA LYS A 8 14.81 1.16 -16.41
C LYS A 8 16.02 0.89 -17.31
N GLY A 9 15.79 0.60 -18.59
CA GLY A 9 16.88 0.22 -19.50
C GLY A 9 17.61 -1.03 -18.99
N ASN A 10 18.89 -0.88 -18.66
CA ASN A 10 19.73 -1.96 -18.10
C ASN A 10 19.82 -1.93 -16.56
N GLU A 11 19.12 -1.00 -15.91
CA GLU A 11 19.06 -0.88 -14.45
C GLU A 11 17.88 -1.71 -13.93
N SER A 12 18.11 -2.48 -12.87
CA SER A 12 17.08 -3.22 -12.16
C SER A 12 17.33 -3.13 -10.65
N HIS A 13 16.31 -2.73 -9.90
CA HIS A 13 16.37 -2.56 -8.45
C HIS A 13 15.31 -3.41 -7.78
N ALA A 14 15.68 -4.10 -6.69
CA ALA A 14 14.73 -4.81 -5.86
C ALA A 14 13.68 -3.85 -5.30
N LEU A 15 12.42 -4.24 -5.35
CA LEU A 15 11.27 -3.42 -4.98
C LEU A 15 10.37 -4.19 -4.02
N PHE A 16 9.99 -3.53 -2.92
CA PHE A 16 8.99 -4.04 -1.97
C PHE A 16 7.92 -2.99 -1.78
N VAL A 17 6.66 -3.38 -1.88
CA VAL A 17 5.51 -2.49 -1.71
C VAL A 17 4.57 -3.07 -0.66
N SER A 18 4.21 -2.26 0.32
CA SER A 18 3.17 -2.58 1.30
C SER A 18 2.10 -1.51 1.26
N VAL A 19 0.84 -1.92 1.07
CA VAL A 19 -0.33 -1.06 1.21
C VAL A 19 -1.32 -1.78 2.11
N GLN A 20 -1.79 -1.09 3.13
CA GLN A 20 -2.71 -1.60 4.12
C GLN A 20 -3.95 -0.70 4.20
N LYS A 21 -5.11 -1.36 4.30
CA LYS A 21 -6.38 -0.70 4.56
C LYS A 21 -6.47 -0.44 6.07
N VAL A 22 -6.57 0.83 6.45
CA VAL A 22 -6.74 1.26 7.84
C VAL A 22 -8.21 1.63 8.03
N ARG A 23 -8.83 1.09 9.08
CA ARG A 23 -10.18 1.48 9.50
C ARG A 23 -10.05 2.31 10.76
N ASP A 24 -10.42 3.58 10.67
CA ASP A 24 -10.48 4.44 11.83
C ASP A 24 -11.78 4.16 12.58
N VAL A 25 -11.64 3.44 13.69
CA VAL A 25 -12.76 3.15 14.59
C VAL A 25 -12.70 4.09 15.77
N GLU A 26 -13.80 4.79 16.03
CA GLU A 26 -13.86 5.73 17.13
C GLU A 26 -13.72 5.00 18.49
N PRO A 27 -12.79 5.42 19.36
CA PRO A 27 -12.53 4.73 20.62
C PRO A 27 -13.76 4.58 21.52
N MET A 28 -14.70 5.54 21.48
CA MET A 28 -15.95 5.46 22.25
C MET A 28 -16.83 4.30 21.81
N ILE A 29 -16.88 4.01 20.51
CA ILE A 29 -17.70 2.91 20.00
C ILE A 29 -17.09 1.57 20.42
N ILE A 30 -15.76 1.43 20.36
CA ILE A 30 -15.07 0.24 20.87
C ILE A 30 -15.33 0.03 22.36
N ARG A 31 -15.27 1.10 23.17
CA ARG A 31 -15.61 1.02 24.60
C ARG A 31 -17.05 0.59 24.84
N ASN A 32 -18.00 1.12 24.09
CA ASN A 32 -19.41 0.73 24.21
C ASN A 32 -19.62 -0.74 23.84
N LEU A 33 -18.96 -1.24 22.79
CA LEU A 33 -19.00 -2.64 22.42
C LEU A 33 -18.38 -3.55 23.49
N MET A 34 -17.23 -3.18 24.06
CA MET A 34 -16.61 -3.94 25.16
C MET A 34 -17.45 -3.98 26.43
N ASN A 35 -18.32 -2.98 26.65
CA ASN A 35 -19.25 -2.96 27.78
C ASN A 35 -20.53 -3.79 27.53
N THR A 36 -20.74 -4.29 26.32
CA THR A 36 -21.81 -5.26 26.05
C THR A 36 -21.30 -6.67 26.31
N ASN A 37 -22.12 -7.52 26.96
CA ASN A 37 -21.83 -8.95 27.17
C ASN A 37 -21.98 -9.75 25.87
N LYS A 38 -21.30 -9.30 24.81
CA LYS A 38 -21.23 -9.97 23.51
C LYS A 38 -20.03 -10.92 23.49
N SER A 39 -20.17 -12.02 22.78
CA SER A 39 -19.07 -12.92 22.42
C SER A 39 -18.06 -12.22 21.51
N ILE A 40 -16.87 -12.81 21.36
CA ILE A 40 -15.81 -12.27 20.50
C ILE A 40 -16.28 -12.20 19.04
N GLU A 41 -17.03 -13.20 18.59
CA GLU A 41 -17.62 -13.28 17.25
C GLU A 41 -18.61 -12.13 17.01
N GLU A 42 -19.53 -11.90 17.96
CA GLU A 42 -20.50 -10.80 17.88
C GLU A 42 -19.84 -9.42 17.95
N LEU A 43 -18.71 -9.29 18.65
CA LEU A 43 -17.92 -8.06 18.66
C LEU A 43 -17.24 -7.83 17.30
N LYS A 44 -16.70 -8.87 16.66
CA LYS A 44 -16.09 -8.78 15.32
C LYS A 44 -17.11 -8.34 14.27
N GLU A 45 -18.31 -8.89 14.31
CA GLU A 45 -19.41 -8.48 13.42
C GLU A 45 -19.81 -7.02 13.68
N ALA A 46 -20.04 -6.65 14.94
CA ALA A 46 -20.42 -5.28 15.30
C ALA A 46 -19.35 -4.22 14.98
N ILE A 47 -18.07 -4.59 15.00
CA ILE A 47 -16.97 -3.73 14.53
C ILE A 47 -16.96 -3.66 13.00
N SER A 48 -17.27 -4.77 12.32
CA SER A 48 -17.29 -4.84 10.85
C SER A 48 -18.44 -4.07 10.21
N GLU A 49 -19.59 -4.03 10.88
CA GLU A 49 -20.80 -3.31 10.47
C GLU A 49 -20.72 -1.79 10.64
N GLN A 50 -19.75 -1.30 11.42
CA GLN A 50 -19.58 0.15 11.58
C GLN A 50 -19.13 0.81 10.29
N LYS A 51 -19.77 1.95 10.00
CA LYS A 51 -19.28 2.90 9.00
C LYS A 51 -18.04 3.61 9.54
N ALA A 52 -16.91 2.92 9.54
CA ALA A 52 -15.61 3.48 9.82
C ALA A 52 -15.09 4.25 8.60
N ASN A 53 -14.39 5.36 8.84
CA ASN A 53 -13.61 5.99 7.78
C ASN A 53 -12.50 5.03 7.38
N VAL A 54 -12.41 4.77 6.08
CA VAL A 54 -11.36 3.93 5.51
C VAL A 54 -10.28 4.84 4.97
N THR A 55 -9.08 4.68 5.51
CA THR A 55 -7.87 5.30 4.97
C THR A 55 -6.93 4.20 4.49
N TYR A 56 -5.92 4.59 3.73
CA TYR A 56 -4.88 3.68 3.27
C TYR A 56 -3.53 4.22 3.73
N ALA A 57 -2.68 3.32 4.21
CA ALA A 57 -1.30 3.62 4.54
C ALA A 57 -0.40 2.65 3.78
N GLY A 58 0.82 3.07 3.46
CA GLY A 58 1.74 2.20 2.76
C GLY A 58 3.14 2.74 2.71
N ASP A 59 4.05 1.87 2.31
CA ASP A 59 5.47 2.14 2.18
C ASP A 59 6.02 1.39 0.97
N ILE A 60 7.06 1.95 0.37
CA ILE A 60 7.82 1.35 -0.72
C ILE A 60 9.31 1.35 -0.40
N LYS A 61 9.95 0.21 -0.56
CA LYS A 61 11.41 0.06 -0.45
C LYS A 61 12.00 -0.19 -1.83
N ILE A 62 12.93 0.67 -2.26
CA ILE A 62 13.71 0.52 -3.49
C ILE A 62 15.16 0.27 -3.09
N SER A 63 15.67 -0.93 -3.35
CA SER A 63 16.97 -1.38 -2.84
C SER A 63 17.04 -1.20 -1.31
N GLU A 64 17.81 -0.22 -0.83
CA GLU A 64 17.95 0.09 0.61
C GLU A 64 17.20 1.36 1.06
N HIS A 65 16.53 2.06 0.14
CA HIS A 65 15.83 3.32 0.44
C HIS A 65 14.35 3.09 0.68
N LEU A 66 13.82 3.63 1.78
CA LEU A 66 12.43 3.53 2.19
C LEU A 66 11.72 4.86 1.97
N TYR A 67 10.56 4.79 1.30
CA TYR A 67 9.69 5.93 1.07
C TYR A 67 8.30 5.62 1.60
N LYS A 68 7.65 6.63 2.16
CA LYS A 68 6.26 6.53 2.58
C LYS A 68 5.35 6.77 1.37
N LEU A 69 4.26 6.02 1.29
CA LEU A 69 3.18 6.26 0.33
C LEU A 69 2.11 7.14 0.96
N GLU A 70 1.79 8.25 0.31
CA GLU A 70 0.73 9.18 0.69
C GLU A 70 -0.27 9.37 -0.45
N ASN A 71 -1.43 9.95 -0.13
CA ASN A 71 -2.52 10.17 -1.10
C ASN A 71 -2.91 8.91 -1.88
N ILE A 72 -2.90 7.75 -1.21
CA ILE A 72 -3.14 6.45 -1.83
C ILE A 72 -4.58 6.37 -2.35
N ASN A 73 -4.72 6.29 -3.67
CA ASN A 73 -5.97 6.10 -4.37
C ASN A 73 -6.06 4.66 -4.86
N ILE A 74 -7.12 3.95 -4.47
CA ILE A 74 -7.39 2.59 -4.93
C ILE A 74 -8.67 2.59 -5.77
N ASN A 75 -8.52 2.35 -7.07
CA ASN A 75 -9.61 2.24 -8.01
C ASN A 75 -9.82 0.77 -8.38
N GLN A 76 -11.00 0.24 -8.11
CA GLN A 76 -11.38 -1.11 -8.50
C GLN A 76 -12.21 -1.07 -9.78
N SER A 77 -11.83 -1.87 -10.76
CA SER A 77 -12.60 -2.10 -11.98
C SER A 77 -13.07 -3.56 -12.03
N GLU A 78 -13.84 -3.92 -13.04
CA GLU A 78 -14.22 -5.33 -13.29
C GLU A 78 -13.01 -6.22 -13.61
N THR A 79 -11.93 -5.63 -14.11
CA THR A 79 -10.75 -6.35 -14.62
C THR A 79 -9.58 -6.39 -13.65
N GLY A 80 -9.60 -5.55 -12.61
CA GLY A 80 -8.52 -5.50 -11.64
C GLY A 80 -8.61 -4.33 -10.67
N ILE A 81 -7.45 -4.02 -10.08
CA ILE A 81 -7.25 -2.95 -9.12
C ILE A 81 -6.10 -2.07 -9.62
N CYS A 82 -6.32 -0.76 -9.63
CA CYS A 82 -5.31 0.24 -9.85
C CYS A 82 -5.01 0.95 -8.52
N ILE A 83 -3.74 1.06 -8.16
CA ILE A 83 -3.25 1.77 -6.98
C ILE A 83 -2.36 2.90 -7.47
N ASP A 84 -2.68 4.13 -7.08
CA ASP A 84 -1.91 5.34 -7.35
C ASP A 84 -1.52 5.99 -6.02
N ALA A 85 -0.27 6.41 -5.88
CA ALA A 85 0.20 7.05 -4.65
C ALA A 85 1.42 7.95 -4.88
N ASP A 86 1.57 8.96 -4.02
CA ASP A 86 2.75 9.81 -3.95
C ASP A 86 3.85 9.16 -3.10
N LEU A 87 5.11 9.34 -3.50
CA LEU A 87 6.27 8.90 -2.73
C LEU A 87 6.85 10.06 -1.94
N ILE A 88 7.07 9.81 -0.65
CA ILE A 88 7.67 10.78 0.27
C ILE A 88 8.95 10.21 0.83
N ASP A 89 10.03 10.98 0.69
CA ASP A 89 11.32 10.62 1.28
C ASP A 89 11.26 10.89 2.79
N SER A 90 11.24 9.80 3.56
CA SER A 90 11.09 9.83 5.02
C SER A 90 12.40 9.86 5.85
N PRO A 91 13.64 9.85 5.32
CA PRO A 91 14.82 9.64 6.17
C PRO A 91 15.23 10.87 7.00
N HIS A 92 14.56 12.02 6.86
CA HIS A 92 14.95 13.25 7.56
C HIS A 92 13.76 13.93 8.27
N ALA A 93 13.20 13.23 9.26
CA ALA A 93 12.21 13.75 10.22
C ALA A 93 12.71 14.91 11.12
N ASN A 94 13.77 15.62 10.72
CA ASN A 94 14.27 16.83 11.39
C ASN A 94 13.83 18.12 10.70
N GLU A 95 13.28 18.05 9.49
CA GLU A 95 12.73 19.22 8.82
C GLU A 95 11.26 18.97 8.48
N ASN A 96 10.41 19.92 8.85
CA ASN A 96 8.96 19.92 8.67
C ASN A 96 8.51 19.97 7.19
N ARG A 97 9.33 19.46 6.27
CA ARG A 97 9.15 19.51 4.82
C ARG A 97 8.97 18.10 4.28
N ILE A 98 7.73 17.67 4.31
CA ILE A 98 7.23 16.55 3.51
C ILE A 98 7.54 16.89 2.05
N SER A 99 8.51 16.20 1.45
CA SER A 99 8.90 16.40 0.06
C SER A 99 8.42 15.22 -0.77
N ILE A 100 7.46 15.47 -1.66
CA ILE A 100 7.05 14.48 -2.64
C ILE A 100 8.20 14.33 -3.64
N VAL A 101 8.76 13.13 -3.71
CA VAL A 101 9.93 12.80 -4.55
C VAL A 101 9.58 11.96 -5.76
N GLY A 102 8.31 11.56 -5.88
CA GLY A 102 7.85 10.70 -6.96
C GLY A 102 6.40 10.28 -6.83
N CYS A 103 5.97 9.42 -7.73
CA CYS A 103 4.66 8.76 -7.71
C CYS A 103 4.77 7.33 -8.24
N ILE A 104 3.84 6.48 -7.81
CA ILE A 104 3.73 5.09 -8.23
C ILE A 104 2.33 4.80 -8.71
N VAL A 105 2.24 4.08 -9.84
CA VAL A 105 1.00 3.53 -10.37
C VAL A 105 1.17 2.02 -10.52
N LEU A 106 0.33 1.24 -9.85
CA LEU A 106 0.32 -0.23 -9.91
C LEU A 106 -1.02 -0.72 -10.43
N ILE A 107 -0.97 -1.70 -11.32
CA ILE A 107 -2.12 -2.37 -11.90
C ILE A 107 -2.00 -3.86 -11.57
N ALA A 108 -2.97 -4.38 -10.82
CA ALA A 108 -3.11 -5.79 -10.51
C ALA A 108 -4.40 -6.30 -11.18
N LEU A 109 -4.29 -7.25 -12.09
CA LEU A 109 -5.45 -7.86 -12.76
C LEU A 109 -5.98 -9.02 -11.92
N TYR A 110 -7.30 -9.24 -11.97
CA TYR A 110 -7.91 -10.42 -11.32
C TYR A 110 -7.48 -11.73 -12.01
N GLU A 111 -7.59 -12.85 -11.29
CA GLU A 111 -7.08 -14.16 -11.70
C GLU A 111 -7.53 -14.58 -13.12
N GLY A 112 -6.61 -15.20 -13.86
CA GLY A 112 -6.83 -15.69 -15.23
C GLY A 112 -6.09 -14.91 -16.33
N ILE A 113 -5.53 -13.74 -16.03
CA ILE A 113 -4.91 -12.85 -17.05
C ILE A 113 -3.40 -12.59 -16.80
N SER A 114 -2.94 -12.52 -15.55
CA SER A 114 -1.50 -12.45 -15.22
C SER A 114 -1.24 -12.68 -13.73
N GLU A 115 -0.20 -13.46 -13.39
CA GLU A 115 0.26 -13.69 -12.00
C GLU A 115 1.14 -12.54 -11.45
N THR A 116 1.39 -11.52 -12.27
CA THR A 116 2.28 -10.39 -11.95
C THR A 116 1.52 -9.08 -11.96
N CYS A 117 1.66 -8.29 -10.89
CA CYS A 117 1.25 -6.90 -10.87
C CYS A 117 2.29 -6.06 -11.61
N LYS A 118 1.83 -5.15 -12.47
CA LYS A 118 2.70 -4.30 -13.29
C LYS A 118 2.42 -2.85 -13.01
N GLY A 119 3.39 -1.98 -13.26
CA GLY A 119 3.18 -0.57 -12.99
C GLY A 119 4.31 0.32 -13.48
N GLU A 120 4.23 1.57 -13.09
CA GLU A 120 5.25 2.58 -13.35
C GLU A 120 5.58 3.33 -12.06
N LEU A 121 6.86 3.59 -11.86
CA LEU A 121 7.40 4.38 -10.75
C LEU A 121 8.16 5.55 -11.34
N THR A 122 7.72 6.76 -11.05
CA THR A 122 8.48 7.97 -11.34
C THR A 122 9.12 8.44 -10.05
N ILE A 123 10.44 8.61 -10.04
CA ILE A 123 11.16 9.04 -8.83
C ILE A 123 12.32 9.95 -9.21
N ASN A 124 12.65 10.90 -8.33
CA ASN A 124 13.84 11.73 -8.42
C ASN A 124 14.44 11.98 -7.03
N ALA A 125 15.03 10.94 -6.42
CA ALA A 125 15.63 10.98 -5.10
C ALA A 125 16.62 9.84 -4.88
N ASN A 126 17.54 10.03 -3.92
CA ASN A 126 18.50 9.01 -3.46
C ASN A 126 19.26 8.27 -4.58
N GLY A 127 19.63 8.99 -5.65
CA GLY A 127 20.35 8.44 -6.80
C GLY A 127 19.47 7.79 -7.87
N PHE A 128 18.16 7.66 -7.63
CA PHE A 128 17.18 7.23 -8.64
C PHE A 128 16.61 8.44 -9.36
N SER A 129 16.47 8.36 -10.68
CA SER A 129 15.88 9.44 -11.47
C SER A 129 15.16 8.90 -12.70
N GLY A 130 13.94 9.36 -12.93
CA GLY A 130 13.13 9.05 -14.11
C GLY A 130 12.06 8.00 -13.86
N VAL A 131 11.64 7.34 -14.95
CA VAL A 131 10.51 6.39 -14.95
C VAL A 131 11.03 4.96 -15.01
N TYR A 132 10.60 4.13 -14.06
CA TYR A 132 10.89 2.71 -13.96
C TYR A 132 9.62 1.91 -14.21
N LYS A 133 9.73 0.82 -14.98
CA LYS A 133 8.68 -0.19 -15.09
C LYS A 133 8.74 -1.11 -13.88
N ILE A 134 7.59 -1.33 -13.25
CA ILE A 134 7.47 -2.17 -12.08
C ILE A 134 6.92 -3.53 -12.48
N LEU A 135 7.53 -4.58 -11.93
CA LEU A 135 7.00 -5.94 -11.95
C LEU A 135 7.00 -6.45 -10.51
N LEU A 136 5.82 -6.69 -9.96
CA LEU A 136 5.63 -7.28 -8.63
C LEU A 136 5.03 -8.67 -8.77
N SER A 137 5.58 -9.61 -8.03
CA SER A 137 4.96 -10.90 -7.79
C SER A 137 3.71 -10.73 -6.94
N LYS A 138 2.70 -11.58 -7.15
CA LYS A 138 1.52 -11.64 -6.29
C LYS A 138 1.95 -11.81 -4.82
N PRO A 139 1.29 -11.12 -3.87
CA PRO A 139 1.48 -11.40 -2.45
C PRO A 139 1.25 -12.90 -2.20
N GLU A 140 2.22 -13.60 -1.61
CA GLU A 140 1.93 -14.92 -1.07
C GLU A 140 0.84 -14.76 -0.01
N HIS A 141 -0.31 -15.39 -0.23
CA HIS A 141 -1.27 -15.58 0.85
C HIS A 141 -0.62 -16.56 1.81
N ASN A 142 0.04 -16.05 2.86
CA ASN A 142 0.34 -16.84 4.04
C ASN A 142 -1.01 -17.26 4.63
N ASN A 143 -1.48 -18.42 4.21
CA ASN A 143 -2.59 -19.11 4.83
C ASN A 143 -2.09 -19.48 6.25
N PRO A 144 -2.67 -18.92 7.33
CA PRO A 144 -2.37 -19.45 8.64
C PRO A 144 -2.89 -20.89 8.68
N ALA A 145 -1.96 -21.82 8.89
CA ALA A 145 -2.25 -23.22 9.16
C ALA A 145 -3.11 -23.38 10.42
#